data_AF-A0A543E695-F1
#
_entry.id   AF-A0A543E695-F1
#
_cell.length_a   1.000
_cell.length_b   1.000
_cell.length_c   1.000
_cell.angle_alpha   90.00
_cell.angle_beta   90.00
_cell.angle_gamma   90.00
#
_symmetry.space_group_name_H-M   'P 1'
#
loop_
_entity.id
_entity.type
_entity.pdbx_description
1 polymer ?
#
loop_
_entity_poly.entity_id
_entity_poly.type
_entity_poly.pdbx_seq_one_letter_code
_entity_poly.pdbx_strand_id
1 'polypeptide(L)'
;MIDLNHIDDLARRLSQLVPPGLRDSQEELQQTFKSALQAGLAKLDLVTREEFDVQQAVLLRTREKLETLERTVAALETQLADKPAQS
;
A
#
# COMPACT_ATOMS: atom_id res chain seq x y z
N MET A 1 -1.91 -0.72 -5.63
CA MET A 1 -0.88 -0.89 -6.69
C MET A 1 -0.59 0.50 -7.19
N ILE A 2 0.66 0.94 -7.28
CA ILE A 2 0.94 2.31 -7.76
C ILE A 2 0.45 2.40 -9.20
N ASP A 3 -0.52 3.28 -9.48
CA ASP A 3 -1.04 3.46 -10.84
C ASP A 3 0.03 4.14 -11.72
N LEU A 4 0.33 3.54 -12.87
CA LEU A 4 1.33 4.05 -13.81
C LEU A 4 1.00 5.48 -14.29
N ASN A 5 -0.29 5.82 -14.33
CA ASN A 5 -0.78 7.15 -14.69
C ASN A 5 -0.23 8.26 -13.78
N HIS A 6 0.02 7.95 -12.50
CA HIS A 6 0.56 8.91 -11.55
C HIS A 6 2.04 9.20 -11.78
N ILE A 7 2.80 8.23 -12.29
CA ILE A 7 4.21 8.40 -12.65
C ILE A 7 4.31 9.28 -13.90
N ASP A 8 3.42 9.09 -14.88
CA ASP A 8 3.35 9.91 -16.09
C ASP A 8 2.98 11.37 -15.78
N ASP A 9 2.03 11.61 -14.87
CA ASP A 9 1.68 12.96 -14.42
C ASP A 9 2.82 13.66 -13.67
N LEU A 10 3.57 12.90 -12.86
CA LEU A 10 4.78 13.38 -12.20
C LEU A 10 5.84 13.78 -13.24
N ALA A 11 6.12 12.91 -14.22
CA ALA A 11 7.08 13.16 -15.29
C ALA A 11 6.68 14.38 -16.15
N ARG A 12 5.39 14.54 -16.42
CA ARG A 12 4.85 15.68 -17.19
C ARG A 12 4.94 17.00 -16.40
N ARG A 13 4.70 17.00 -15.10
CA ARG A 13 4.90 18.19 -14.25
C ARG A 13 6.38 18.56 -14.11
N LEU A 14 7.25 17.55 -13.99
CA LEU A 14 8.70 17.75 -13.93
C LEU A 14 9.24 18.40 -15.21
N SER A 15 8.80 17.94 -16.39
CA SER A 15 9.25 18.51 -17.67
C SER A 15 8.72 19.94 -17.90
N GLN A 16 7.54 20.28 -17.39
CA GLN A 16 6.96 21.63 -17.48
C GLN A 16 7.64 22.66 -16.57
N LEU A 17 8.28 22.22 -15.49
CA LEU A 17 8.98 23.09 -14.54
C LEU A 17 10.42 23.40 -14.94
N VAL A 18 10.92 22.84 -16.05
CA VAL A 18 12.25 23.14 -16.59
C VAL A 18 12.16 24.35 -17.52
N PRO A 19 12.65 25.54 -17.11
CA PRO A 19 12.65 26.73 -17.95
C PRO A 19 13.68 26.59 -19.07
N PRO A 20 13.43 27.15 -20.26
CA PRO A 20 14.29 27.02 -21.43
C PRO A 20 15.69 27.66 -21.29
N GLY A 21 16.01 28.30 -20.16
CA GLY A 21 17.29 28.94 -19.86
C GLY A 21 18.10 28.34 -18.69
N LEU A 22 17.60 27.31 -17.98
CA LEU A 22 18.27 26.77 -16.78
C LEU A 22 19.34 25.70 -17.05
N ARG A 23 19.78 25.51 -18.29
CA ARG A 23 20.80 24.50 -18.63
C ARG A 23 22.16 24.75 -17.95
N ASP A 24 22.43 25.99 -17.53
CA ASP A 24 23.72 26.42 -16.99
C ASP A 24 23.81 26.29 -15.45
N SER A 25 22.68 26.15 -14.74
CA SER A 25 22.62 26.02 -13.27
C SER A 25 22.10 24.64 -12.86
N GLN A 26 22.99 23.65 -12.94
CA GLN A 26 22.66 22.24 -12.64
C GLN A 26 22.07 22.05 -11.22
N GLU A 27 22.52 22.86 -10.27
CA GLU A 27 22.09 22.84 -8.86
C GLU A 27 20.64 23.34 -8.68
N GLU A 28 20.23 24.40 -9.38
CA GLU A 28 18.87 24.95 -9.35
C GLU A 28 17.86 24.01 -10.02
N LEU A 29 18.27 23.36 -11.11
CA LEU A 29 17.50 22.29 -11.73
C LEU A 29 17.29 21.11 -10.78
N GLN A 30 18.35 20.66 -10.11
CA GLN A 30 18.28 19.56 -9.16
C GLN A 30 17.33 19.87 -8.01
N GLN A 31 17.39 21.09 -7.46
CA GLN A 31 16.51 21.52 -6.38
C GLN A 31 15.04 21.62 -6.82
N THR A 32 14.80 22.12 -8.04
CA THR A 32 13.46 22.20 -8.64
C THR A 32 12.87 20.80 -8.88
N PHE A 33 13.67 19.88 -9.44
CA PHE A 33 13.29 18.49 -9.63
C PHE A 33 12.95 17.79 -8.31
N LYS A 34 13.81 17.95 -7.30
CA LYS A 34 13.60 17.36 -5.97
C LYS A 34 12.29 17.83 -5.36
N SER A 35 12.02 19.14 -5.41
CA SER A 35 10.80 19.73 -4.85
C SER A 35 9.54 19.25 -5.56
N ALA A 36 9.58 19.17 -6.90
CA ALA A 36 8.46 18.66 -7.69
C ALA A 36 8.22 17.16 -7.50
N LEU A 37 9.29 16.36 -7.38
CA LEU A 37 9.17 14.94 -7.05
C LEU A 37 8.57 14.74 -5.65
N GLN A 38 9.03 15.50 -4.66
CA GLN A 38 8.46 15.47 -3.31
C GLN A 38 6.99 15.86 -3.31
N ALA A 39 6.60 16.93 -4.02
CA ALA A 39 5.21 17.36 -4.13
C ALA A 39 4.33 16.36 -4.86
N GLY A 40 4.86 15.63 -5.86
CA GLY A 40 4.11 14.58 -6.54
C GLY A 40 3.99 13.32 -5.70
N LEU A 41 5.08 12.86 -5.07
CA LEU A 41 5.05 11.71 -4.16
C LEU A 41 4.14 11.95 -2.95
N ALA A 42 4.07 13.17 -2.43
CA ALA A 42 3.16 13.53 -1.34
C ALA A 42 1.67 13.52 -1.73
N LYS A 43 1.36 13.57 -3.04
CA LYS A 43 -0.02 13.42 -3.56
C LYS A 43 -0.40 11.98 -3.83
N LEU A 44 0.58 11.08 -3.84
CA LEU A 44 0.32 9.66 -3.90
C LEU A 44 0.09 9.24 -2.44
N ASP A 45 -1.00 8.53 -2.16
CA ASP A 45 -1.32 7.98 -0.84
C ASP A 45 -0.33 6.85 -0.49
N LEU A 46 0.95 7.19 -0.42
CA LEU A 46 2.07 6.28 -0.18
C LEU A 46 2.16 6.04 1.31
N VAL A 47 2.22 4.77 1.67
CA VAL A 47 2.63 4.34 2.99
C VAL A 47 4.13 4.06 2.97
N THR A 48 4.78 4.23 4.11
CA THR A 48 6.16 3.82 4.27
C THR A 48 6.27 2.30 4.13
N ARG A 49 7.48 1.83 3.80
CA ARG A 49 7.75 0.39 3.70
C ARG A 49 7.48 -0.32 5.04
N GLU A 50 7.81 0.33 6.15
CA GLU A 50 7.57 -0.20 7.49
C GLU A 50 6.07 -0.34 7.78
N GLU A 51 5.26 0.68 7.48
CA GLU A 51 3.81 0.60 7.63
C GLU A 51 3.20 -0.52 6.77
N PHE A 52 3.68 -0.69 5.54
CA PHE A 52 3.25 -1.79 4.68
C PHE A 52 3.58 -3.16 5.30
N ASP A 53 4.80 -3.35 5.78
CA ASP A 53 5.24 -4.61 6.38
C ASP A 53 4.44 -4.92 7.66
N VAL A 54 4.12 -3.90 8.47
CA VAL A 54 3.24 -4.04 9.64
C VAL A 54 1.83 -4.49 9.23
N GLN A 55 1.22 -3.86 8.21
CA GLN A 55 -0.10 -4.27 7.73
C GLN A 55 -0.10 -5.69 7.16
N GLN A 56 0.96 -6.07 6.46
CA GLN A 56 1.14 -7.44 5.97
C GLN A 56 1.17 -8.45 7.14
N ALA A 57 1.91 -8.15 8.20
CA ALA A 57 1.97 -9.01 9.39
C ALA A 57 0.61 -9.13 10.10
N VAL A 58 -0.13 -8.02 10.21
CA VAL A 58 -1.50 -8.02 10.77
C VAL A 58 -2.43 -8.90 9.94
N LEU A 59 -2.37 -8.80 8.61
CA LEU A 59 -3.17 -9.63 7.71
C LEU A 59 -2.82 -11.12 7.84
N LEU A 60 -1.54 -11.46 7.92
CA LEU A 60 -1.09 -12.85 8.12
C LEU A 60 -1.66 -13.42 9.42
N ARG A 61 -1.50 -12.70 10.54
CA ARG A 61 -2.04 -13.12 11.84
C ARG A 61 -3.56 -13.24 11.84
N THR A 62 -4.25 -12.39 11.08
CA THR A 62 -5.70 -12.43 10.95
C THR A 62 -6.15 -13.68 10.20
N ARG A 63 -5.44 -14.07 9.12
CA ARG A 63 -5.69 -15.33 8.41
C ARG A 63 -5.50 -16.55 9.32
N GLU A 64 -4.42 -16.60 10.08
CA GLU A 64 -4.17 -17.69 11.04
C GLU A 64 -5.30 -17.82 12.08
N LYS A 65 -5.76 -16.68 12.62
CA LYS A 65 -6.89 -16.66 13.56
C LYS A 65 -8.19 -17.09 12.88
N LEU A 66 -8.43 -16.67 11.64
CA LEU A 66 -9.60 -17.06 10.87
C LEU A 66 -9.64 -18.56 10.66
N GLU A 67 -8.54 -19.17 10.19
CA GLU A 67 -8.45 -20.62 10.02
C GLU A 67 -8.69 -21.38 11.34
N THR A 68 -8.18 -20.85 12.45
CA THR A 68 -8.40 -21.45 13.78
C THR A 68 -9.87 -21.40 14.18
N LEU A 69 -10.53 -20.27 13.94
CA LEU A 69 -11.97 -20.11 14.21
C LEU A 69 -12.80 -21.03 13.31
N GLU A 70 -12.49 -21.13 12.02
CA GLU A 70 -13.16 -22.03 11.07
C GLU A 70 -13.07 -23.48 11.54
N ARG A 71 -11.89 -23.95 11.97
CA ARG A 71 -11.72 -25.30 12.54
C ARG A 71 -12.53 -25.50 13.83
N THR A 72 -12.56 -24.48 14.69
CA THR A 72 -13.30 -24.52 15.95
C THR A 72 -14.81 -24.63 15.68
N VAL A 73 -15.32 -23.83 14.74
CA VAL A 73 -16.72 -23.87 14.32
C VAL A 73 -17.07 -25.22 13.73
N ALA A 74 -16.27 -25.74 12.79
CA ALA A 74 -16.50 -27.07 12.20
C ALA A 74 -16.52 -28.20 13.25
N ALA A 75 -15.63 -28.14 14.25
CA ALA A 75 -15.62 -29.10 15.35
C ALA A 75 -16.89 -29.01 16.21
N LEU A 76 -17.36 -27.80 16.50
CA LEU A 76 -18.62 -27.57 17.24
C LEU A 76 -19.83 -28.04 16.43
N GLU A 77 -19.89 -27.72 15.14
CA GLU A 77 -20.96 -28.16 14.23
C GLU A 77 -21.03 -29.70 14.18
N THR A 78 -19.88 -30.38 14.12
CA THR A 78 -19.81 -31.84 14.18
C THR A 78 -20.33 -32.37 15.51
N GLN A 79 -19.91 -31.80 16.65
CA GLN A 79 -20.39 -32.21 17.98
C GLN A 79 -21.90 -32.00 18.16
N LEU A 80 -22.46 -30.94 17.59
CA LEU A 80 -23.91 -30.72 17.61
C LEU A 80 -24.65 -31.70 16.72
N ALA A 81 -24.11 -32.06 15.56
CA ALA A 81 -24.69 -33.06 14.67
C ALA A 81 -24.64 -34.47 15.26
N ASP A 82 -23.57 -34.80 15.99
CA ASP A 82 -23.37 -36.10 16.64
C ASP A 82 -24.17 -36.27 17.95
N LYS A 83 -24.75 -35.20 18.50
CA LYS A 83 -25.61 -35.29 19.68
C LYS A 83 -26.99 -35.82 19.24
N PRO A 84 -27.32 -37.11 19.49
CA PRO A 84 -28.64 -37.62 19.13
C PRO A 84 -29.68 -36.84 19.93
N ALA A 85 -30.85 -36.63 19.35
CA ALA A 85 -32.04 -36.19 20.06
C ALA A 85 -32.36 -37.19 21.18
N GLN A 86 -31.70 -37.06 22.33
CA GLN A 86 -32.06 -37.72 23.57
C GLN A 86 -32.96 -36.77 24.32
N SER A 87 -34.26 -36.82 23.98
CA SER A 87 -35.36 -36.42 24.84
C SER A 87 -36.59 -37.21 24.39
#